data_AF-A0A2S8UJ58-F1
#
_entry.id   AF-A0A2S8UJ58-F1
#
_cell.length_a   1.000
_cell.length_b   1.000
_cell.length_c   1.000
_cell.angle_alpha   90.00
_cell.angle_beta   90.00
_cell.angle_gamma   90.00
#
_symmetry.space_group_name_H-M   'P 1'
#
loop_
_entity.id
_entity.type
_entity.pdbx_description
1 polymer ?
#
loop_
_entity_poly.entity_id
_entity_poly.type
_entity_poly.pdbx_seq_one_letter_code
_entity_poly.pdbx_strand_id
1 'polypeptide(L)'
;MSVAEWTLMLDRLERDAERILASAPGTADIDDIAPWMPPATSLPPALADRARQVVELQRSAMERTRADLDGLKQHLGAVSRIPSTRRPEEPAYLDVDG
;
A
#
# COMPACT_ATOMS: atom_id res chain seq x y z
N MET A 1 -12.09 -6.53 -27.02
CA MET A 1 -11.31 -5.29 -26.84
C MET A 1 -10.37 -5.11 -28.00
N SER A 2 -10.17 -3.87 -28.44
CA SER A 2 -9.15 -3.48 -29.42
C SER A 2 -7.75 -3.42 -28.77
N VAL A 3 -6.70 -3.34 -29.59
CA VAL A 3 -5.32 -3.14 -29.10
C VAL A 3 -5.20 -1.84 -28.29
N ALA A 4 -5.90 -0.78 -28.70
CA ALA A 4 -5.89 0.50 -27.97
C ALA A 4 -6.56 0.37 -26.59
N GLU A 5 -7.68 -0.35 -26.49
CA GLU A 5 -8.33 -0.61 -25.20
C GLU A 5 -7.46 -1.45 -24.27
N TRP A 6 -6.71 -2.42 -24.82
CA TRP A 6 -5.72 -3.18 -24.07
C TRP A 6 -4.57 -2.31 -23.55
N THR A 7 -4.04 -1.44 -24.39
CA THR A 7 -3.00 -0.47 -24.02
C THR A 7 -3.47 0.41 -22.87
N LEU A 8 -4.67 0.99 -22.96
CA LEU A 8 -5.22 1.84 -21.91
C LEU A 8 -5.39 1.10 -20.58
N MET A 9 -5.81 -0.17 -20.63
CA MET A 9 -5.93 -1.01 -19.44
C MET A 9 -4.54 -1.28 -18.82
N LEU A 10 -3.53 -1.60 -19.62
CA LEU A 10 -2.16 -1.81 -19.13
C LEU A 10 -1.57 -0.51 -18.56
N ASP A 11 -1.75 0.64 -19.23
CA ASP A 11 -1.29 1.94 -18.73
C ASP A 11 -1.88 2.25 -17.35
N ARG A 12 -3.16 1.91 -17.15
CA ARG A 12 -3.83 2.10 -15.87
C ARG A 12 -3.18 1.25 -14.78
N LEU A 13 -3.00 -0.04 -15.05
CA LEU A 13 -2.36 -0.96 -14.09
C LEU A 13 -0.93 -0.51 -13.75
N GLU A 14 -0.17 -0.03 -14.73
CA GLU A 14 1.17 0.50 -14.49
C GLU A 14 1.12 1.71 -13.55
N ARG A 15 0.28 2.71 -13.86
CA ARG A 15 0.12 3.91 -13.01
C ARG A 15 -0.31 3.59 -11.59
N ASP A 16 -1.21 2.61 -11.42
CA ASP A 16 -1.68 2.20 -10.09
C ASP A 16 -0.53 1.58 -9.27
N ALA A 17 0.32 0.75 -9.88
CA ALA A 17 1.50 0.18 -9.20
C ALA A 17 2.57 1.24 -8.90
N GLU A 18 2.85 2.14 -9.84
CA GLU A 18 3.82 3.23 -9.65
C GLU A 18 3.40 4.14 -8.50
N ARG A 19 2.10 4.45 -8.39
CA ARG A 19 1.55 5.26 -7.30
C ARG A 19 1.80 4.60 -5.94
N ILE A 20 1.57 3.30 -5.83
CA ILE A 20 1.84 2.55 -4.59
C ILE A 20 3.33 2.60 -4.26
N LEU A 21 4.20 2.36 -5.24
CA LEU A 21 5.66 2.33 -5.05
C LEU A 21 6.25 3.71 -4.69
N ALA A 22 5.69 4.79 -5.23
CA ALA A 22 6.12 6.16 -4.97
C ALA A 22 5.58 6.73 -3.64
N SER A 23 4.56 6.10 -3.06
CA SER A 23 3.94 6.58 -1.83
C SER A 23 4.82 6.36 -0.60
N ALA A 24 4.68 7.24 0.39
CA ALA A 24 5.25 6.99 1.70
C ALA A 24 4.54 5.78 2.36
N PRO A 25 5.23 5.07 3.28
CA PRO A 25 4.63 3.91 3.94
C PRO A 25 3.29 4.24 4.59
N GLY A 26 2.25 3.47 4.23
CA GLY A 26 0.89 3.65 4.76
C GLY A 26 0.13 4.89 4.25
N THR A 27 0.66 5.62 3.27
CA THR A 27 -0.02 6.79 2.67
C THR A 27 -0.44 6.56 1.22
N ALA A 28 -0.35 5.33 0.72
CA ALA A 28 -0.79 5.02 -0.63
C ALA A 28 -2.31 5.21 -0.73
N ASP A 29 -2.71 6.14 -1.59
CA ASP A 29 -4.13 6.35 -1.90
C ASP A 29 -4.63 5.20 -2.79
N ILE A 30 -5.47 4.36 -2.21
CA ILE A 30 -6.06 3.18 -2.85
C ILE A 30 -7.52 3.40 -3.24
N ASP A 31 -8.13 4.54 -2.88
CA ASP A 31 -9.55 4.80 -3.14
C ASP A 31 -9.82 4.93 -4.66
N ASP A 32 -8.80 5.34 -5.42
CA ASP A 32 -8.85 5.47 -6.88
C ASP A 32 -8.48 4.19 -7.66
N ILE A 33 -8.16 3.08 -6.97
CA ILE A 33 -7.88 1.80 -7.62
C ILE A 33 -9.20 1.08 -7.87
N ALA A 34 -9.70 1.11 -9.11
CA ALA A 34 -10.92 0.37 -9.40
C ALA A 34 -10.68 -1.14 -9.29
N PRO A 35 -11.74 -1.89 -8.92
CA PRO A 35 -11.68 -3.35 -8.90
C PRO A 35 -11.18 -3.92 -10.22
N TRP A 36 -10.31 -4.93 -10.13
CA TRP A 36 -9.83 -5.66 -11.29
C TRP A 36 -10.99 -6.40 -11.95
N MET A 37 -11.24 -6.08 -13.22
CA MET A 37 -12.16 -6.83 -14.07
C MET A 37 -11.35 -7.47 -15.20
N PRO A 38 -11.20 -8.81 -15.20
CA PRO A 38 -10.45 -9.47 -16.24
C PRO A 38 -11.14 -9.27 -17.60
N PRO A 39 -10.39 -8.89 -18.65
CA PRO A 39 -10.97 -8.75 -19.97
C PRO A 39 -11.34 -10.12 -20.55
N ALA A 40 -12.49 -10.20 -21.22
CA ALA A 40 -12.99 -11.45 -21.81
C ALA A 40 -12.25 -11.87 -23.10
N THR A 41 -11.48 -10.96 -23.70
CA THR A 41 -10.68 -11.25 -24.89
C THR A 41 -9.27 -11.66 -24.52
N SER A 42 -8.57 -12.40 -25.38
CA SER A 42 -7.15 -12.69 -25.21
C SER A 42 -6.28 -11.44 -25.38
N LEU A 43 -5.15 -11.39 -24.66
CA LEU A 43 -4.13 -10.36 -24.81
C LEU A 43 -3.52 -10.40 -26.23
N PRO A 44 -3.45 -9.27 -26.96
CA PRO A 44 -2.76 -9.20 -28.24
C PRO A 44 -1.27 -9.57 -28.10
N PRO A 45 -0.70 -10.42 -29.01
CA PRO A 45 0.69 -10.87 -28.90
C PRO A 45 1.72 -9.75 -28.83
N ALA A 46 1.46 -8.63 -29.52
CA ALA A 46 2.33 -7.45 -29.52
C ALA A 46 2.46 -6.78 -28.14
N LEU A 47 1.55 -7.04 -27.21
CA LEU A 47 1.56 -6.48 -25.85
C LEU A 47 2.02 -7.49 -24.79
N ALA A 48 2.43 -8.70 -25.19
CA ALA A 48 2.79 -9.77 -24.27
C ALA A 48 3.97 -9.39 -23.36
N ASP A 49 5.04 -8.83 -23.92
CA ASP A 49 6.23 -8.45 -23.16
C ASP A 49 5.91 -7.34 -22.15
N ARG A 50 5.13 -6.34 -22.58
CA ARG A 50 4.66 -5.27 -21.71
C ARG A 50 3.81 -5.80 -20.57
N ALA A 51 2.83 -6.66 -20.86
CA ALA A 51 1.99 -7.25 -19.82
C ALA A 51 2.81 -8.01 -18.76
N ARG A 52 3.89 -8.69 -19.16
CA ARG A 52 4.80 -9.32 -18.18
C ARG A 52 5.49 -8.28 -17.29
N GLN A 53 5.95 -7.17 -17.84
CA GLN A 53 6.53 -6.08 -17.05
C GLN A 53 5.53 -5.49 -16.06
N VAL A 54 4.28 -5.26 -16.49
CA VAL A 54 3.20 -4.80 -15.60
C VAL A 54 2.98 -5.77 -14.43
N VAL A 55 2.98 -7.08 -14.69
CA VAL A 55 2.83 -8.10 -13.64
C VAL A 55 3.96 -8.04 -12.62
N GLU A 56 5.21 -7.87 -13.07
CA GLU A 56 6.35 -7.73 -12.16
C GLU A 56 6.28 -6.44 -11.32
N LEU A 57 5.85 -5.34 -11.94
CA LEU A 57 5.65 -4.07 -11.26
C LEU A 57 4.54 -4.17 -10.19
N GLN A 58 3.42 -4.79 -10.55
CA GLN A 58 2.31 -5.08 -9.63
C GLN A 58 2.77 -5.98 -8.46
N ARG A 59 3.56 -7.02 -8.72
CA ARG A 59 4.13 -7.86 -7.66
C ARG A 59 5.01 -7.04 -6.72
N SER A 60 5.84 -6.17 -7.27
CA SER A 60 6.72 -5.30 -6.47
C SER A 60 5.93 -4.34 -5.57
N ALA A 61 4.84 -3.77 -6.08
CA ALA A 61 3.92 -2.94 -5.31
C ALA A 61 3.24 -3.71 -4.16
N MET A 62 2.83 -4.96 -4.40
CA MET A 62 2.25 -5.84 -3.37
C MET A 62 3.25 -6.17 -2.26
N GLU A 63 4.49 -6.51 -2.63
CA GLU A 63 5.54 -6.79 -1.66
C GLU A 63 5.88 -5.57 -0.81
N ARG A 64 5.94 -4.38 -1.42
CA ARG A 64 6.12 -3.12 -0.67
C ARG A 64 4.98 -2.90 0.33
N THR A 65 3.73 -3.05 -0.11
CA THR A 65 2.55 -2.90 0.76
C THR A 65 2.58 -3.88 1.93
N ARG A 66 3.00 -5.12 1.68
CA ARG A 66 3.16 -6.15 2.73
C ARG A 66 4.22 -5.74 3.74
N ALA A 67 5.37 -5.27 3.28
CA ALA A 67 6.44 -4.80 4.16
C ALA A 67 5.99 -3.63 5.05
N ASP A 68 5.24 -2.68 4.48
CA ASP A 68 4.66 -1.55 5.21
C ASP A 68 3.69 -2.03 6.31
N LEU A 69 2.83 -3.00 5.99
CA LEU A 69 1.90 -3.61 6.97
C LEU A 69 2.65 -4.32 8.10
N ASP A 70 3.72 -5.04 7.79
CA ASP A 70 4.52 -5.72 8.80
C ASP A 70 5.26 -4.73 9.72
N GLY A 71 5.73 -3.61 9.17
CA GLY A 71 6.26 -2.49 9.96
C GLY A 71 5.21 -1.88 10.91
N LEU A 72 3.98 -1.67 10.43
CA LEU A 72 2.88 -1.16 11.24
C LEU A 72 2.52 -2.13 12.40
N LYS A 73 2.46 -3.43 12.13
CA LYS A 73 2.22 -4.45 13.17
C LYS A 73 3.28 -4.44 14.25
N GLN A 74 4.55 -4.27 13.87
CA GLN A 74 5.65 -4.16 14.84
C GLN A 74 5.48 -2.91 15.72
N HIS A 75 5.14 -1.77 15.12
CA HIS A 75 4.87 -0.54 15.86
C HIS A 75 3.70 -0.69 16.84
N LEU A 76 2.57 -1.26 16.40
CA LEU A 76 1.44 -1.56 17.26
C LEU A 76 1.82 -2.52 18.41
N GLY A 77 2.63 -3.54 18.11
CA GLY A 77 3.18 -4.45 19.11
C GLY A 77 4.00 -3.72 20.17
N ALA A 78 4.84 -2.76 19.77
CA ALA A 78 5.62 -1.94 20.71
C ALA A 78 4.72 -1.04 21.58
N VAL A 79 3.76 -0.34 20.97
CA VAL A 79 2.82 0.54 21.70
C VAL A 79 1.96 -0.26 22.68
N SER A 80 1.47 -1.43 22.29
CA SER A 80 0.64 -2.29 23.16
C SER A 80 1.34 -2.78 24.44
N ARG A 81 2.68 -2.80 24.44
CA ARG A 81 3.50 -3.20 25.60
C ARG A 81 3.75 -2.06 26.58
N ILE A 82 3.47 -0.82 26.18
CA ILE A 82 3.53 0.32 27.10
C ILE A 82 2.40 0.10 28.11
N PRO A 83 2.70 -0.10 29.41
CA PRO A 83 1.67 -0.24 30.41
C PRO A 83 0.77 1.00 30.33
N SER A 84 -0.52 0.81 30.08
CA SER A 84 -1.48 1.88 30.29
C SER A 84 -1.37 2.23 31.77
N THR A 85 -0.90 3.43 32.08
CA THR A 85 -0.91 3.97 33.44
C THR A 85 -2.38 4.19 33.82
N ARG A 86 -3.09 3.09 34.10
CA ARG A 86 -4.44 3.11 34.63
C ARG A 86 -4.31 3.59 36.07
N ARG A 87 -4.46 4.92 36.20
CA ARG A 87 -4.53 5.76 37.40
C ARG A 87 -3.23 5.97 38.18
N PRO A 88 -2.64 7.18 38.17
CA PRO A 88 -2.34 7.83 39.43
C PRO A 88 -3.69 8.31 39.99
N GLU A 89 -4.21 7.66 41.01
CA GLU A 89 -5.16 8.34 41.91
C GLU A 89 -4.34 9.35 42.70
N GLU A 90 -3.96 10.44 42.04
CA GLU A 90 -3.50 11.75 42.53
C GLU A 90 -2.48 12.38 41.55
N PRO A 91 -2.76 13.57 40.99
CA PRO A 91 -1.71 14.37 40.37
C PRO A 91 -0.75 14.84 41.48
N ALA A 92 0.40 14.19 41.60
CA ALA A 92 1.49 14.69 42.43
C ALA A 92 2.11 15.91 41.75
N TYR A 93 1.76 17.11 42.22
CA TYR A 93 2.49 18.33 41.91
C TYR A 93 3.81 18.27 42.66
N LEU A 94 4.92 18.11 41.93
CA LEU A 94 6.26 18.27 42.47
C LEU A 94 6.50 19.77 42.66
N ASP A 95 6.32 20.24 43.88
CA ASP A 95 6.70 21.58 44.28
C ASP A 95 8.23 21.65 44.31
N VAL A 96 8.81 22.44 43.41
CA VAL A 96 10.25 22.69 43.32
C VAL A 96 10.51 24.12 43.75
N ASP A 97 10.27 24.39 45.04
CA ASP A 97 10.67 25.63 45.69
C ASP A 97 11.64 25.33 46.84
N GLY A 98 12.89 25.83 46.71
CA GLY A 98 13.82 26.09 47.82
C GLY A 98 15.09 25.27 47.89
#